data_AF-A0A9E0IKL8-F1
#
_entry.id   AF-A0A9E0IKL8-F1
#
_cell.length_a   1.000
_cell.length_b   1.000
_cell.length_c   1.000
_cell.angle_alpha   90.00
_cell.angle_beta   90.00
_cell.angle_gamma   90.00
#
_symmetry.space_group_name_H-M   'P 1'
#
loop_
_entity.id
_entity.type
_entity.pdbx_description
1 polymer ?
#
loop_
_entity_poly.entity_id
_entity_poly.type
_entity_poly.pdbx_seq_one_letter_code
_entity_poly.pdbx_strand_id
1 'polypeptide(L)'
;MDVMIIAQLAAAGLLAVAGAAAWMLKRRFVAGARRADGTLVRHELRLSAQGRPGYHAVVAFDVDGQRWEVVSRLGRNQQTPPVGTPVGVLYPVGAPAQAQLATTRELYQATLVLVIVSAVVLVCGLGMAVAVWAR
;
A
#
# COMPACT_ATOMS: atom_id res chain seq x y z
N MET A 1 -26.49 26.49 -9.57
CA MET A 1 -25.24 25.92 -9.00
C MET A 1 -25.43 24.42 -8.99
N ASP A 2 -24.92 23.75 -10.02
CA ASP A 2 -25.34 22.39 -10.36
C ASP A 2 -24.90 21.38 -9.29
N VAL A 3 -25.84 20.51 -8.90
CA VAL A 3 -25.64 19.39 -7.95
C VAL A 3 -24.37 18.58 -8.26
N MET A 4 -23.98 18.55 -9.54
CA MET A 4 -22.77 17.91 -10.04
C MET A 4 -21.47 18.55 -9.52
N ILE A 5 -21.39 19.87 -9.37
CA ILE A 5 -20.20 20.57 -8.82
C ILE A 5 -20.04 20.25 -7.33
N ILE A 6 -21.17 20.25 -6.59
CA ILE A 6 -21.19 19.91 -5.16
C ILE A 6 -20.73 18.46 -4.96
N ALA A 7 -21.19 17.52 -5.80
CA ALA A 7 -20.78 16.12 -5.74
C ALA A 7 -19.27 15.93 -5.98
N GLN A 8 -18.68 16.68 -6.92
CA GLN A 8 -17.24 16.59 -7.18
C GLN A 8 -16.39 17.15 -6.04
N LEU A 9 -16.77 18.30 -5.48
CA LEU A 9 -16.07 18.87 -4.33
C LEU A 9 -16.17 17.94 -3.11
N ALA A 10 -17.33 17.33 -2.89
CA ALA A 10 -17.51 16.33 -1.84
C ALA A 10 -16.63 15.09 -2.06
N ALA A 11 -16.57 14.56 -3.30
CA ALA A 11 -15.70 13.44 -3.65
C ALA A 11 -14.22 13.77 -3.48
N ALA A 12 -13.78 14.95 -3.93
CA ALA A 12 -12.41 15.42 -3.77
C ALA A 12 -12.05 15.58 -2.28
N GLY A 13 -12.95 16.15 -1.47
CA GLY A 13 -12.78 16.26 -0.02
C GLY A 13 -12.67 14.90 0.66
N LEU A 14 -13.54 13.95 0.32
CA LEU A 14 -13.50 12.59 0.86
C LEU A 14 -12.18 11.87 0.51
N LEU A 15 -11.71 12.00 -0.73
CA LEU A 15 -10.44 11.44 -1.17
C LEU A 15 -9.26 12.08 -0.43
N ALA A 16 -9.26 13.39 -0.24
CA ALA A 16 -8.21 14.09 0.51
C ALA A 16 -8.15 13.62 1.98
N VAL A 17 -9.30 13.47 2.64
CA VAL A 17 -9.38 12.95 4.02
C VAL A 17 -8.90 11.49 4.10
N ALA A 18 -9.34 10.64 3.17
CA ALA A 18 -8.89 9.25 3.11
C ALA A 18 -7.36 9.15 2.89
N GLY A 19 -6.81 10.03 2.07
CA GLY A 19 -5.37 10.12 1.83
C GLY A 19 -4.58 10.54 3.06
N ALA A 20 -5.03 11.60 3.74
CA ALA A 20 -4.43 12.07 4.97
C ALA A 20 -4.47 10.99 6.06
N ALA A 21 -5.59 10.30 6.22
CA ALA A 21 -5.74 9.21 7.17
C ALA A 21 -4.79 8.03 6.85
N ALA A 22 -4.73 7.60 5.60
CA ALA A 22 -3.82 6.53 5.16
C ALA A 22 -2.34 6.93 5.38
N TRP A 23 -1.99 8.19 5.12
CA TRP A 23 -0.65 8.71 5.35
C TRP A 23 -0.29 8.76 6.84
N MET A 24 -1.20 9.21 7.70
CA MET A 24 -1.01 9.22 9.16
C MET A 24 -0.84 7.80 9.72
N LEU A 25 -1.68 6.86 9.30
CA LEU A 25 -1.57 5.45 9.70
C LEU A 25 -0.21 4.86 9.32
N LYS A 26 0.26 5.13 8.09
CA LYS A 26 1.59 4.70 7.66
C LYS A 26 2.72 5.38 8.43
N ARG A 27 2.64 6.68 8.65
CA ARG A 27 3.65 7.40 9.47
C ARG A 27 3.73 6.83 10.86
N ARG A 28 2.60 6.54 11.50
CA ARG A 28 2.55 5.90 12.82
C ARG A 28 3.16 4.50 12.80
N PHE A 29 2.82 3.69 11.79
CA PHE A 29 3.42 2.37 11.60
C PHE A 29 4.94 2.46 11.48
N VAL A 30 5.45 3.30 10.57
CA VAL A 30 6.89 3.44 10.32
C VAL A 30 7.63 4.02 11.52
N ALA A 31 7.06 5.01 12.21
CA ALA A 31 7.68 5.62 13.38
C ALA A 31 7.77 4.67 14.58
N GLY A 32 6.81 3.74 14.72
CA GLY A 32 6.80 2.73 15.78
C GLY A 32 7.36 1.36 15.37
N ALA A 33 7.76 1.20 14.10
CA ALA A 33 8.25 -0.08 13.59
C ALA A 33 9.74 -0.24 13.88
N ARG A 34 10.11 -1.46 14.26
CA ARG A 34 11.49 -1.92 14.26
C ARG A 34 11.79 -2.67 12.98
N ARG A 35 13.07 -2.64 12.60
CA ARG A 35 13.58 -3.41 11.47
C ARG A 35 14.19 -4.70 11.97
N ALA A 36 13.86 -5.81 11.32
CA ALA A 36 14.49 -7.11 11.48
C ALA A 36 14.99 -7.59 10.12
N ASP A 37 16.03 -8.40 10.13
CA ASP A 37 16.48 -9.12 8.95
C ASP A 37 15.70 -10.44 8.88
N GLY A 38 14.99 -10.61 7.77
CA GLY A 38 14.27 -11.84 7.46
C GLY A 38 14.87 -12.54 6.25
N THR A 39 14.44 -13.77 6.03
CA THR A 39 14.86 -14.60 4.90
C THR A 39 13.62 -15.11 4.18
N LEU A 40 13.60 -15.01 2.85
CA LEU A 40 12.53 -15.58 2.04
C LEU A 40 12.56 -17.11 2.16
N VAL A 41 11.50 -17.71 2.68
CA VAL A 41 11.42 -19.15 2.93
C VAL A 41 10.59 -19.90 1.89
N ARG A 42 9.58 -19.25 1.30
CA ARG A 42 8.75 -19.84 0.24
C ARG A 42 8.04 -18.78 -0.58
N HIS A 43 7.48 -19.21 -1.71
CA HIS A 43 6.50 -18.45 -2.48
C HIS A 43 5.13 -19.10 -2.30
N GLU A 44 4.14 -18.31 -1.94
CA GLU A 44 2.74 -18.75 -1.86
C GLU A 44 2.02 -18.30 -3.14
N LEU A 45 1.41 -19.24 -3.85
CA LEU A 45 0.59 -18.95 -5.01
C LEU A 45 -0.79 -18.51 -4.53
N ARG A 46 -1.17 -17.27 -4.84
CA ARG A 46 -2.53 -16.76 -4.61
C ARG A 46 -3.17 -16.36 -5.92
N LEU A 47 -4.44 -16.70 -6.07
CA LEU A 47 -5.25 -16.22 -7.19
C LEU A 47 -5.77 -14.83 -6.85
N SER A 48 -5.59 -13.87 -7.75
CA SER A 48 -6.26 -12.58 -7.63
C SER A 48 -7.77 -12.75 -7.82
N ALA A 49 -8.56 -11.73 -7.43
CA ALA A 49 -10.00 -11.70 -7.69
C ALA A 49 -10.37 -11.86 -9.19
N GLN A 50 -9.41 -11.62 -10.09
CA GLN A 50 -9.56 -11.77 -11.54
C GLN A 50 -9.04 -13.13 -12.05
N GLY A 51 -8.78 -14.08 -11.14
CA GLY A 51 -8.28 -15.42 -11.48
C GLY A 51 -6.83 -15.47 -11.95
N ARG A 52 -6.07 -14.37 -11.84
CA ARG A 52 -4.66 -14.34 -12.25
C ARG A 52 -3.77 -14.89 -11.12
N PRO A 53 -2.90 -15.87 -11.38
CA PRO A 53 -1.94 -16.35 -10.40
C PRO A 53 -0.93 -15.25 -10.04
N GLY A 54 -0.67 -15.07 -8.74
CA GLY A 54 0.37 -14.21 -8.22
C GLY A 54 1.19 -14.95 -7.16
N TYR A 55 2.51 -14.85 -7.25
CA TYR A 55 3.43 -15.39 -6.26
C TYR A 55 3.69 -14.35 -5.18
N HIS A 56 3.35 -14.68 -3.95
CA HIS A 56 3.58 -13.87 -2.77
C HIS A 56 4.78 -14.43 -2.00
N ALA A 57 5.81 -13.62 -1.79
CA ALA A 57 6.96 -14.02 -0.99
C ALA A 57 6.55 -14.20 0.47
N VAL A 58 6.91 -15.32 1.08
CA VAL A 58 6.80 -15.54 2.52
C VAL A 58 8.19 -15.43 3.11
N VAL A 59 8.36 -14.49 4.04
CA VAL A 59 9.64 -14.18 4.68
C VAL A 59 9.53 -14.58 6.14
N ALA A 60 10.48 -15.39 6.60
CA ALA A 60 10.63 -15.71 8.00
C ALA A 60 11.63 -14.76 8.65
N PHE A 61 11.34 -14.31 9.87
CA PHE A 61 12.22 -13.44 10.65
C PHE A 61 12.09 -13.81 12.13
N ASP A 62 13.15 -13.60 12.89
CA ASP A 62 13.18 -13.91 14.31
C ASP A 62 13.06 -12.62 15.13
N VAL A 63 12.18 -12.64 16.14
CA VAL A 63 11.99 -11.56 17.11
C VAL A 63 11.93 -12.19 18.49
N ASP A 64 12.82 -11.76 19.39
CA ASP A 64 12.88 -12.22 20.78
C ASP A 64 12.95 -13.76 20.91
N GLY A 65 13.65 -14.42 19.98
CA GLY A 65 13.80 -15.89 19.95
C GLY A 65 12.60 -16.65 19.39
N GLN A 66 11.55 -15.94 18.94
CA GLN A 66 10.40 -16.52 18.26
C GLN A 66 10.46 -16.24 16.76
N ARG A 67 10.30 -17.30 15.97
CA ARG A 67 10.23 -17.21 14.51
C ARG A 67 8.83 -16.82 14.07
N TRP A 68 8.76 -15.76 13.26
CA TRP A 68 7.54 -15.25 12.66
C TRP A 68 7.62 -15.34 11.15
N GLU A 69 6.49 -15.51 10.49
CA GLU A 69 6.38 -15.51 9.04
C GLU A 69 5.47 -14.37 8.60
N VAL A 70 5.91 -13.60 7.61
CA VAL A 70 5.14 -12.54 6.98
C VAL A 70 4.96 -12.85 5.50
N VAL A 71 3.73 -12.72 5.03
CA VAL A 71 3.39 -12.85 3.60
C VAL A 71 3.38 -11.47 2.96
N SER A 72 4.11 -11.31 1.87
CA SER A 72 4.09 -10.14 1.00
C SER A 72 2.65 -9.83 0.59
N ARG A 73 2.22 -8.58 0.74
CA ARG A 73 0.95 -8.09 0.18
C ARG A 73 1.02 -7.95 -1.33
N LEU A 74 2.23 -7.74 -1.84
CA LEU A 74 2.51 -7.63 -3.26
C LEU A 74 2.80 -9.01 -3.86
N GLY A 75 1.88 -9.46 -4.71
CA GLY A 75 2.09 -10.61 -5.59
C GLY A 75 2.94 -10.20 -6.79
N ARG A 76 3.80 -11.10 -7.26
CA ARG A 76 4.53 -10.95 -8.52
C ARG A 76 4.12 -12.04 -9.50
N ASN A 77 4.26 -11.75 -10.79
CA ASN A 77 3.97 -12.73 -11.84
C ASN A 77 5.05 -13.83 -11.94
N GLN A 78 6.14 -13.71 -11.19
CA GLN A 78 7.27 -14.64 -11.17
C GLN A 78 7.72 -14.87 -9.72
N GLN A 79 8.34 -16.03 -9.48
CA GLN A 79 8.93 -16.42 -8.18
C GLN A 79 10.24 -15.67 -7.94
N THR A 80 10.15 -14.39 -7.63
CA THR A 80 11.32 -13.53 -7.44
C THR A 80 11.08 -12.62 -6.23
N PRO A 81 12.06 -12.49 -5.31
CA PRO A 81 13.42 -13.06 -5.32
C PRO A 81 13.48 -14.55 -4.93
N PRO A 82 14.58 -15.28 -5.19
CA PRO A 82 14.70 -16.71 -4.85
C PRO A 82 14.60 -16.98 -3.34
N VAL A 83 14.23 -18.20 -2.98
CA VAL A 83 14.25 -18.68 -1.58
C VAL A 83 15.68 -18.59 -1.03
N GLY A 84 15.81 -18.17 0.23
CA GLY A 84 17.09 -17.87 0.88
C GLY A 84 17.54 -16.42 0.74
N THR A 85 16.84 -15.60 -0.06
CA THR A 85 17.20 -14.18 -0.19
C THR A 85 16.97 -13.44 1.13
N PRO A 86 17.95 -12.66 1.63
CA PRO A 86 17.76 -11.79 2.78
C PRO A 86 16.86 -10.61 2.39
N VAL A 87 15.84 -10.36 3.21
CA VAL A 87 14.85 -9.30 3.00
C VAL A 87 14.61 -8.58 4.33
N GLY A 88 14.69 -7.25 4.32
CA GLY A 88 14.35 -6.46 5.48
C GLY A 88 12.85 -6.54 5.78
N VAL A 89 12.50 -6.71 7.05
CA VAL A 89 11.12 -6.73 7.56
C VAL A 89 10.94 -5.59 8.55
N LEU A 90 9.82 -4.88 8.44
CA LEU A 90 9.39 -3.88 9.42
C LEU A 90 8.24 -4.45 10.24
N TYR A 91 8.36 -4.42 11.55
CA TYR A 91 7.32 -4.91 12.45
C TYR A 91 7.04 -3.91 13.58
N PRO A 92 5.77 -3.72 13.99
CA PRO A 92 5.44 -2.86 15.11
C PRO A 92 5.84 -3.54 16.44
N VAL A 93 6.39 -2.76 17.37
CA VAL A 93 6.75 -3.25 18.71
C VAL A 93 5.50 -3.76 19.42
N GLY A 94 5.54 -5.01 19.90
CA GLY A 94 4.42 -5.68 20.57
C GLY A 94 3.41 -6.38 19.65
N ALA A 95 3.55 -6.26 18.32
CA ALA A 95 2.70 -6.97 17.36
C ALA A 95 3.48 -7.47 16.12
N PRO A 96 4.45 -8.39 16.30
CA PRO A 96 5.27 -8.91 15.20
C PRO A 96 4.46 -9.57 14.07
N ALA A 97 3.27 -10.11 14.38
CA ALA A 97 2.34 -10.64 13.39
C ALA A 97 1.87 -9.62 12.33
N GLN A 98 1.96 -8.31 12.61
CA GLN A 98 1.59 -7.23 11.69
C GLN A 98 2.78 -6.73 10.86
N ALA A 99 3.85 -7.53 10.78
CA ALA A 99 5.02 -7.22 9.99
C ALA A 99 4.68 -6.97 8.50
N GLN A 100 5.51 -6.17 7.85
CA GLN A 100 5.46 -5.86 6.42
C GLN A 100 6.89 -5.87 5.88
N LEU A 101 7.10 -6.17 4.60
CA LEU A 101 8.45 -6.12 4.05
C LEU A 101 8.89 -4.65 3.96
N ALA A 102 10.15 -4.39 4.25
CA ALA A 102 10.74 -3.06 4.20
C ALA A 102 10.94 -2.53 2.75
N THR A 103 10.18 -3.06 1.79
CA THR A 103 10.26 -2.62 0.39
C THR A 103 9.44 -1.37 0.16
N THR A 104 10.05 -0.36 -0.46
CA THR A 104 9.42 0.92 -0.82
C THR A 104 8.08 0.71 -1.54
N ARG A 105 7.98 -0.32 -2.39
CA ARG A 105 6.75 -0.60 -3.12
C ARG A 105 5.59 -1.05 -2.22
N GLU A 106 5.82 -1.97 -1.27
CA GLU A 106 4.79 -2.34 -0.29
C GLU A 106 4.41 -1.16 0.60
N LEU A 107 5.41 -0.39 1.00
CA LEU A 107 5.21 0.72 1.90
C LEU A 107 4.45 1.89 1.26
N TYR A 108 4.60 2.15 -0.04
CA TYR A 108 4.05 3.34 -0.69
C TYR A 108 2.93 3.08 -1.71
N GLN A 109 2.68 1.84 -2.16
CA GLN A 109 1.67 1.56 -3.19
C GLN A 109 0.29 2.16 -2.88
N ALA A 110 -0.25 1.93 -1.68
CA ALA A 110 -1.57 2.47 -1.33
C ALA A 110 -1.61 4.00 -1.34
N THR A 111 -0.50 4.66 -0.98
CA THR A 111 -0.40 6.13 -1.02
C THR A 111 -0.34 6.62 -2.46
N LEU A 112 0.41 5.92 -3.31
CA LEU A 112 0.61 6.26 -4.72
C LEU A 112 -0.70 6.14 -5.52
N VAL A 113 -1.47 5.06 -5.29
CA VAL A 113 -2.82 4.91 -5.88
C VAL A 113 -3.72 6.08 -5.50
N LEU A 114 -3.70 6.46 -4.23
CA LEU A 114 -4.59 7.51 -3.72
C LEU A 114 -4.20 8.90 -4.25
N VAL A 115 -2.91 9.18 -4.40
CA VAL A 115 -2.40 10.40 -5.06
C VAL A 115 -2.84 10.45 -6.53
N ILE A 116 -2.73 9.34 -7.28
CA ILE A 116 -3.17 9.29 -8.68
C ILE A 116 -4.66 9.54 -8.80
N VAL A 117 -5.49 8.86 -7.98
CA VAL A 117 -6.94 9.04 -8.00
C VAL A 117 -7.31 10.49 -7.67
N SER A 118 -6.66 11.09 -6.68
CA SER A 118 -6.88 12.49 -6.31
C SER A 118 -6.49 13.45 -7.44
N ALA A 119 -5.37 13.20 -8.13
CA ALA A 119 -4.94 14.02 -9.25
C ALA A 119 -5.90 13.95 -10.44
N VAL A 120 -6.42 12.76 -10.78
CA VAL A 120 -7.40 12.59 -11.86
C VAL A 120 -8.68 13.37 -11.55
N VAL A 121 -9.19 13.26 -10.32
CA VAL A 121 -10.40 14.00 -9.91
C VAL A 121 -10.17 15.51 -9.97
N LEU A 122 -9.01 16.01 -9.53
CA LEU A 122 -8.67 17.43 -9.60
C LEU A 122 -8.58 17.93 -11.04
N VAL A 123 -7.89 17.21 -11.94
CA VAL A 123 -7.72 17.61 -13.35
C VAL A 123 -9.07 17.62 -14.08
N CYS A 124 -9.89 16.59 -13.89
CA CYS A 124 -11.23 16.55 -14.48
C CYS A 124 -12.12 17.69 -13.95
N GLY A 125 -12.08 17.95 -12.65
CA GLY A 125 -12.84 19.05 -12.04
C GLY A 125 -12.40 20.43 -12.53
N LEU A 126 -11.09 20.66 -12.63
CA LEU A 126 -10.54 21.93 -13.12
C LEU A 126 -10.91 22.17 -14.59
N GLY A 127 -10.80 21.14 -15.44
CA GLY A 127 -11.13 21.25 -16.86
C GLY A 127 -12.62 21.59 -17.08
N MET A 128 -13.51 21.00 -16.29
CA MET A 128 -14.94 21.32 -16.33
C MET A 128 -15.23 22.72 -15.80
N ALA A 129 -14.60 23.15 -14.70
CA ALA A 129 -14.77 24.50 -14.18
C ALA A 129 -14.34 25.57 -15.19
N VAL A 130 -13.20 25.37 -15.87
CA VAL A 130 -12.74 26.26 -16.95
C VAL A 130 -13.72 26.27 -18.12
N ALA A 131 -14.24 25.11 -18.53
CA ALA A 131 -15.20 25.00 -19.63
C ALA A 131 -16.56 25.68 -19.33
N VAL A 132 -16.99 25.67 -18.07
CA VAL A 132 -18.20 26.39 -17.62
C VAL A 132 -17.96 27.90 -17.57
N TRP A 133 -16.78 28.34 -17.12
CA TRP A 133 -16.44 29.76 -17.03
C TRP A 133 -16.17 30.42 -18.40
N ALA A 134 -15.80 29.62 -19.40
CA ALA A 134 -15.55 30.07 -20.78
C ALA A 134 -16.80 30.08 -21.68
N ARG A 135 -17.97 29.69 -21.15
CA ARG A 135 -19.28 29.78 -21.82
C ARG A 135 -20.08 30.96 -21.29
#